data_AF-A0A7S0B275-F1
#
_entry.id   AF-A0A7S0B275-F1
#
_cell.length_a   1.000
_cell.length_b   1.000
_cell.length_c   1.000
_cell.angle_alpha   90.00
_cell.angle_beta   90.00
_cell.angle_gamma   90.00
#
_symmetry.space_group_name_H-M   'P 1'
#
loop_
_entity.id
_entity.type
_entity.pdbx_description
1 polymer ?
#
loop_
_entity_poly.entity_id
_entity_poly.type
_entity_poly.pdbx_seq_one_letter_code
_entity_poly.pdbx_strand_id
1 'polypeptide(L)'
;EFGNNLMGEVALLKNEEKEAAKACYLAKHPGAFWVEFGDFNWFRMDKIVDIRFVGGFARAGSITPEEFSSAEPDPIMAFGNHVAQHMNEDHQDSTIAMIANAIPGLEVDEAIITSVDSLGMYVKVSRTPRASDQPQQFKMRLPFPRKADDRKDLKNIIVEMTQAAAATTAKAE
;
A
#
# COMPACT_ATOMS: atom_id res chain seq x y z
N GLU A 1 -6.24 10.66 -14.80
CA GLU A 1 -5.21 11.33 -13.98
C GLU A 1 -5.58 11.23 -12.51
N PHE A 2 -5.09 10.19 -11.82
CA PHE A 2 -5.09 10.14 -10.37
C PHE A 2 -3.68 10.54 -9.96
N GLY A 3 -3.51 11.75 -9.43
CA GLY A 3 -2.22 12.29 -9.05
C GLY A 3 -2.32 12.89 -7.67
N ASN A 4 -1.38 12.51 -6.80
CA ASN A 4 -1.15 13.21 -5.55
C ASN A 4 -0.17 14.34 -5.85
N ASN A 5 -0.60 15.59 -5.71
CA ASN A 5 0.25 16.74 -5.96
C ASN A 5 0.69 17.34 -4.64
N LEU A 6 2.01 17.51 -4.50
CA LEU A 6 2.62 18.26 -3.42
C LEU A 6 3.10 19.60 -3.98
N MET A 7 2.58 20.70 -3.44
CA MET A 7 2.99 22.05 -3.81
C MET A 7 3.75 22.66 -2.64
N GLY A 8 4.88 23.28 -2.91
CA GLY A 8 5.74 23.80 -1.86
C GLY A 8 6.86 24.70 -2.36
N GLU A 9 7.57 25.27 -1.42
CA GLU A 9 8.74 26.12 -1.66
C GLU A 9 10.00 25.25 -1.60
N VAL A 10 10.84 25.38 -2.63
CA VAL A 10 12.07 24.60 -2.78
C VAL A 10 13.26 25.53 -2.63
N ALA A 11 14.22 25.13 -1.80
CA ALA A 11 15.45 25.88 -1.57
C ALA A 11 16.69 25.02 -1.85
N LEU A 12 17.78 25.68 -2.25
CA LEU A 12 19.10 25.06 -2.36
C LEU A 12 19.60 24.71 -0.96
N LEU A 13 20.08 23.49 -0.76
CA LEU A 13 20.62 23.05 0.52
C LEU A 13 21.96 23.73 0.83
N LYS A 14 22.13 24.06 2.12
CA LYS A 14 23.41 24.52 2.65
C LYS A 14 24.40 23.36 2.68
N ASN A 15 25.70 23.67 2.68
CA ASN A 15 26.75 22.66 2.59
C ASN A 15 26.67 21.62 3.72
N GLU A 16 26.25 22.01 4.92
CA GLU A 16 26.15 21.16 6.09
C GLU A 16 25.04 20.10 5.97
N GLU A 17 24.05 20.33 5.11
CA GLU A 17 22.89 19.45 4.92
C GLU A 17 23.06 18.47 3.75
N LYS A 18 24.06 18.72 2.87
CA LYS A 18 24.25 17.97 1.62
C LYS A 18 24.57 16.50 1.86
N GLU A 19 25.44 16.18 2.82
CA GLU A 19 25.81 14.79 3.10
C GLU A 19 24.63 13.95 3.61
N ALA A 20 23.78 14.53 4.47
CA ALA A 20 22.57 13.86 4.94
C ALA A 20 21.56 13.65 3.80
N ALA A 21 21.37 14.66 2.95
CA ALA A 21 20.49 14.56 1.78
C ALA A 21 21.00 13.50 0.78
N LYS A 22 22.32 13.46 0.56
CA LYS A 22 22.98 12.47 -0.30
C LYS A 22 22.79 11.04 0.21
N ALA A 23 22.99 10.79 1.50
CA ALA A 23 22.75 9.49 2.10
C ALA A 23 21.27 9.06 1.94
N CYS A 24 20.32 9.96 2.19
CA CYS A 24 18.89 9.70 2.02
C CYS A 24 18.52 9.39 0.55
N TYR A 25 19.07 10.15 -0.40
CA TYR A 25 18.81 9.98 -1.82
C TYR A 25 19.40 8.66 -2.36
N LEU A 26 20.66 8.34 -2.01
CA LEU A 26 21.31 7.10 -2.46
C LEU A 26 20.67 5.84 -1.87
N ALA A 27 20.06 5.92 -0.68
CA ALA A 27 19.27 4.81 -0.13
C ALA A 27 18.07 4.45 -1.03
N LYS A 28 17.49 5.43 -1.75
CA LYS A 28 16.39 5.22 -2.71
C LYS A 28 16.87 5.03 -4.14
N HIS A 29 18.03 5.58 -4.48
CA HIS A 29 18.63 5.55 -5.81
C HIS A 29 20.07 5.02 -5.75
N PRO A 30 20.30 3.72 -5.48
CA PRO A 30 21.66 3.20 -5.24
C PRO A 30 22.61 3.36 -6.44
N GLY A 31 22.09 3.44 -7.66
CA GLY A 31 22.86 3.61 -8.88
C GLY A 31 23.18 5.07 -9.25
N ALA A 32 22.82 6.05 -8.43
CA ALA A 32 22.93 7.47 -8.76
C ALA A 32 24.34 8.04 -8.55
N PHE A 33 25.35 7.52 -9.27
CA PHE A 33 26.74 7.99 -9.15
C PHE A 33 26.94 9.46 -9.59
N TRP A 34 26.03 10.01 -10.39
CA TRP A 34 26.06 11.40 -10.86
C TRP A 34 25.87 12.45 -9.76
N VAL A 35 25.46 12.05 -8.55
CA VAL A 35 25.33 12.98 -7.42
C VAL A 35 26.67 13.60 -6.98
N GLU A 36 27.80 13.05 -7.44
CA GLU A 36 29.14 13.59 -7.23
C GLU A 36 29.55 14.63 -8.28
N PHE A 37 28.77 14.78 -9.37
CA PHE A 37 29.12 15.69 -10.45
C PHE A 37 28.85 17.14 -10.05
N GLY A 38 29.75 18.04 -10.44
CA GLY A 38 29.69 19.46 -10.05
C GLY A 38 28.54 20.25 -10.68
N ASP A 39 27.86 19.69 -11.68
CA ASP A 39 26.67 20.28 -12.32
C ASP A 39 25.36 19.87 -11.64
N PHE A 40 25.39 18.94 -10.69
CA PHE A 40 24.23 18.58 -9.85
C PHE A 40 24.18 19.41 -8.56
N ASN A 41 22.97 19.78 -8.17
CA ASN A 41 22.71 20.55 -6.96
C ASN A 41 21.63 19.90 -6.10
N TRP A 42 21.74 20.12 -4.80
CA TRP A 42 20.80 19.57 -3.82
C TRP A 42 19.74 20.60 -3.46
N PHE A 43 18.48 20.23 -3.68
CA PHE A 43 17.34 21.05 -3.31
C PHE A 43 16.43 20.27 -2.37
N ARG A 44 15.80 20.97 -1.43
CA ARG A 44 14.79 20.41 -0.53
C ARG A 44 13.55 21.29 -0.52
N MET A 45 12.39 20.65 -0.48
CA MET A 45 11.12 21.32 -0.23
C MET A 45 10.90 21.38 1.28
N ASP A 46 11.22 22.52 1.89
CA ASP A 46 11.10 22.72 3.35
C ASP A 46 9.68 23.06 3.79
N LYS A 47 8.93 23.70 2.90
CA LYS A 47 7.59 24.18 3.20
C LYS A 47 6.61 23.64 2.17
N ILE A 48 5.69 22.82 2.64
CA ILE A 48 4.53 22.39 1.87
C ILE A 48 3.48 23.49 2.01
N VAL A 49 2.96 23.99 0.89
CA VAL A 49 1.94 25.06 0.88
C VAL A 49 0.55 24.53 0.58
N ASP A 50 0.45 23.44 -0.18
CA ASP A 50 -0.83 22.83 -0.52
C ASP A 50 -0.63 21.36 -0.94
N ILE A 51 -1.67 20.55 -0.70
CA ILE A 51 -1.69 19.12 -1.00
C ILE A 51 -3.01 18.79 -1.66
N ARG A 52 -2.92 18.22 -2.87
CA ARG A 52 -4.08 17.67 -3.56
C ARG A 52 -3.99 16.15 -3.58
N PHE A 53 -4.88 15.51 -2.83
CA PHE A 53 -4.99 14.06 -2.78
C PHE A 53 -6.19 13.56 -3.60
N VAL A 54 -5.95 12.57 -4.46
CA VAL A 54 -7.00 11.87 -5.21
C VAL A 54 -6.80 10.38 -5.05
N GLY A 55 -7.50 9.78 -4.08
CA GLY A 55 -7.37 8.37 -3.69
C GLY A 55 -8.13 7.37 -4.56
N GLY A 56 -8.49 7.74 -5.79
CA GLY A 56 -9.34 6.95 -6.71
C GLY A 56 -10.77 7.48 -6.81
N PHE A 57 -11.66 6.67 -7.40
CA PHE A 57 -13.06 7.08 -7.63
C PHE A 57 -13.76 7.44 -6.31
N ALA A 58 -14.36 8.63 -6.25
CA ALA A 58 -15.08 9.18 -5.09
C ALA A 58 -14.27 9.26 -3.78
N ARG A 59 -12.92 9.15 -3.82
CA ARG A 59 -12.04 9.35 -2.66
C ARG A 59 -11.23 10.63 -2.84
N ALA A 60 -11.88 11.76 -2.60
CA ALA A 60 -11.23 13.07 -2.56
C ALA A 60 -11.40 13.64 -1.16
N GLY A 61 -10.30 14.05 -0.56
CA GLY A 61 -10.25 14.74 0.72
C GLY A 61 -9.21 15.83 0.67
N SER A 62 -9.48 16.94 1.34
CA SER A 62 -8.47 17.98 1.59
C SER A 62 -7.51 17.45 2.66
N ILE A 63 -6.22 17.52 2.39
CA ILE A 63 -5.16 17.28 3.39
C ILE A 63 -4.46 18.62 3.56
N THR A 64 -4.40 19.13 4.78
CA THR A 64 -3.63 20.34 5.09
C THR A 64 -2.14 20.02 5.14
N PRO A 65 -1.25 21.00 4.86
CA PRO A 65 0.18 20.83 5.07
C PRO A 65 0.53 20.35 6.48
N GLU A 66 -0.16 20.87 7.51
CA GLU A 66 0.04 20.49 8.90
C GLU A 66 -0.32 19.02 9.17
N GLU A 67 -1.47 18.56 8.67
CA GLU A 67 -1.89 17.17 8.77
C GLU A 67 -0.86 16.23 8.12
N PHE A 68 -0.38 16.58 6.93
CA PHE A 68 0.64 15.78 6.23
C PHE A 68 1.97 15.76 6.97
N SER A 69 2.46 16.92 7.44
CA SER A 69 3.74 17.00 8.16
C SER A 69 3.70 16.31 9.52
N SER A 70 2.53 16.20 10.15
CA SER A 70 2.34 15.48 11.41
C SER A 70 2.10 13.97 11.24
N ALA A 71 1.83 13.51 10.02
CA ALA A 71 1.57 12.12 9.72
C ALA A 71 2.87 11.31 9.66
N GLU A 72 2.77 10.04 10.03
CA GLU A 72 3.87 9.08 9.90
C GLU A 72 3.60 8.12 8.74
N PRO A 73 4.62 7.76 7.94
CA PRO A 73 4.49 6.68 6.98
C PRO A 73 4.07 5.38 7.66
N ASP A 74 3.18 4.62 7.02
CA ASP A 74 2.75 3.34 7.55
C ASP A 74 3.95 2.36 7.66
N PRO A 75 4.17 1.71 8.82
CA PRO A 75 5.36 0.90 9.06
C PRO A 75 5.43 -0.35 8.17
N ILE A 76 4.29 -0.82 7.65
CA ILE A 76 4.22 -1.99 6.76
C ILE A 76 4.65 -1.62 5.34
N MET A 77 4.55 -0.36 4.91
CA MET A 77 4.89 0.05 3.53
C MET A 77 6.30 -0.37 3.11
N ALA A 78 7.25 -0.47 4.03
CA ALA A 78 8.63 -0.89 3.75
C ALA A 78 8.73 -2.33 3.21
N PHE A 79 7.77 -3.21 3.54
CA PHE A 79 7.79 -4.62 3.14
C PHE A 79 6.45 -5.15 2.61
N GLY A 80 5.38 -4.36 2.66
CA GLY A 80 4.03 -4.76 2.26
C GLY A 80 3.94 -5.24 0.81
N ASN A 81 4.68 -4.61 -0.10
CA ASN A 81 4.74 -5.03 -1.51
C ASN A 81 5.36 -6.43 -1.68
N HIS A 82 6.42 -6.76 -0.92
CA HIS A 82 7.02 -8.09 -0.94
C HIS A 82 6.07 -9.15 -0.38
N VAL A 83 5.30 -8.79 0.66
CA VAL A 83 4.26 -9.68 1.22
C VAL A 83 3.13 -9.90 0.21
N ALA A 84 2.65 -8.84 -0.45
CA ALA A 84 1.64 -8.92 -1.50
C ALA A 84 2.10 -9.84 -2.63
N GLN A 85 3.33 -9.65 -3.11
CA GLN A 85 3.89 -10.47 -4.19
C GLN A 85 3.94 -11.95 -3.80
N HIS A 86 4.52 -12.29 -2.66
CA HIS A 86 4.60 -13.67 -2.18
C HIS A 86 3.21 -14.30 -2.01
N MET A 87 2.24 -13.56 -1.44
CA MET A 87 0.87 -14.05 -1.30
C MET A 87 0.19 -14.28 -2.67
N ASN A 88 0.43 -13.42 -3.64
CA ASN A 88 -0.13 -13.57 -4.99
C ASN A 88 0.49 -14.73 -5.76
N GLU A 89 1.79 -14.96 -5.60
CA GLU A 89 2.54 -16.02 -6.32
C GLU A 89 2.25 -17.41 -5.73
N ASP A 90 2.25 -17.52 -4.40
CA ASP A 90 2.24 -18.83 -3.73
C ASP A 90 0.90 -19.16 -3.03
N HIS A 91 0.06 -18.16 -2.76
CA HIS A 91 -1.07 -18.28 -1.81
C HIS A 91 -2.35 -17.56 -2.25
N GLN A 92 -2.58 -17.41 -3.56
CA GLN A 92 -3.78 -16.73 -4.08
C GLN A 92 -5.08 -17.36 -3.55
N ASP A 93 -5.16 -18.70 -3.51
CA ASP A 93 -6.32 -19.43 -2.99
C ASP A 93 -6.65 -19.08 -1.53
N SER A 94 -5.63 -18.83 -0.72
CA SER A 94 -5.83 -18.37 0.67
C SER A 94 -6.49 -16.99 0.70
N THR A 95 -6.10 -16.09 -0.21
CA THR A 95 -6.71 -14.76 -0.33
C THR A 95 -8.18 -14.86 -0.77
N ILE A 96 -8.49 -15.75 -1.72
CA ILE A 96 -9.88 -16.04 -2.13
C ILE A 96 -10.70 -16.54 -0.94
N ALA A 97 -10.17 -17.50 -0.18
CA ALA A 97 -10.84 -18.03 1.02
C ALA A 97 -11.07 -16.95 2.08
N MET A 98 -10.09 -16.06 2.31
CA MET A 98 -10.27 -14.93 3.24
C MET A 98 -11.39 -13.98 2.80
N ILE A 99 -11.52 -13.71 1.50
CA ILE A 99 -12.60 -12.86 0.97
C ILE A 99 -13.96 -13.53 1.16
N ALA A 100 -14.08 -14.82 0.84
CA ALA A 100 -15.31 -15.58 1.03
C ALA A 100 -15.73 -15.61 2.51
N ASN A 101 -14.77 -15.72 3.43
CA ASN A 101 -15.03 -15.64 4.87
C ASN A 101 -15.43 -14.23 5.32
N ALA A 102 -14.82 -13.18 4.78
CA ALA A 102 -15.13 -11.80 5.13
C ALA A 102 -16.48 -11.32 4.57
N ILE A 103 -16.89 -11.84 3.42
CA ILE A 103 -18.14 -11.49 2.74
C ILE A 103 -18.85 -12.79 2.31
N PRO A 104 -19.66 -13.40 3.19
CA PRO A 104 -20.39 -14.62 2.87
C PRO A 104 -21.23 -14.48 1.60
N GLY A 105 -21.10 -15.45 0.69
CA GLY A 105 -21.79 -15.46 -0.60
C GLY A 105 -21.10 -14.69 -1.73
N LEU A 106 -19.97 -14.04 -1.46
CA LEU A 106 -19.13 -13.47 -2.50
C LEU A 106 -18.20 -14.54 -3.09
N GLU A 107 -18.61 -15.12 -4.22
CA GLU A 107 -17.75 -16.01 -5.02
C GLU A 107 -16.80 -15.18 -5.90
N VAL A 108 -15.54 -15.58 -5.92
CA VAL A 108 -14.43 -14.89 -6.59
C VAL A 108 -13.60 -15.92 -7.35
N ASP A 109 -13.26 -15.59 -8.60
CA ASP A 109 -12.43 -16.44 -9.46
C ASP A 109 -10.94 -16.13 -9.27
N GLU A 110 -10.60 -14.86 -9.02
CA GLU A 110 -9.22 -14.40 -8.86
C GLU A 110 -9.14 -13.27 -7.82
N ALA A 111 -8.12 -13.33 -6.96
CA ALA A 111 -7.82 -12.29 -5.98
C ALA A 111 -6.34 -11.90 -6.03
N ILE A 112 -6.06 -10.64 -6.37
CA ILE A 112 -4.69 -10.10 -6.46
C ILE A 112 -4.53 -8.98 -5.45
N ILE A 113 -3.69 -9.18 -4.44
CA ILE A 113 -3.33 -8.14 -3.47
C ILE A 113 -2.51 -7.07 -4.20
N THR A 114 -3.00 -5.83 -4.20
CA THR A 114 -2.34 -4.70 -4.86
C THR A 114 -1.49 -3.87 -3.91
N SER A 115 -1.81 -3.89 -2.62
CA SER A 115 -1.02 -3.23 -1.58
C SER A 115 -1.40 -3.75 -0.19
N VAL A 116 -0.47 -3.65 0.75
CA VAL A 116 -0.64 -4.00 2.16
C VAL A 116 -0.17 -2.84 3.01
N ASP A 117 -0.95 -2.49 4.02
CA ASP A 117 -0.61 -1.52 5.06
C ASP A 117 -0.96 -2.12 6.44
N SER A 118 -0.70 -1.40 7.53
CA SER A 118 -0.91 -1.91 8.89
C SER A 118 -2.36 -2.28 9.22
N LEU A 119 -3.33 -1.83 8.43
CA LEU A 119 -4.75 -2.05 8.69
C LEU A 119 -5.38 -3.10 7.77
N GLY A 120 -4.65 -3.63 6.79
CA GLY A 120 -5.20 -4.62 5.87
C GLY A 120 -4.59 -4.61 4.47
N MET A 121 -5.34 -5.21 3.55
CA MET A 121 -4.91 -5.44 2.18
C MET A 121 -5.92 -4.84 1.19
N TYR A 122 -5.43 -4.13 0.18
CA TYR A 122 -6.24 -3.85 -1.00
C TYR A 122 -6.13 -5.00 -1.97
N VAL A 123 -7.28 -5.52 -2.42
CA VAL A 123 -7.35 -6.67 -3.30
C VAL A 123 -8.14 -6.31 -4.55
N LYS A 124 -7.57 -6.57 -5.72
CA LYS A 124 -8.28 -6.57 -7.00
C LYS A 124 -8.93 -7.94 -7.16
N VAL A 125 -10.24 -7.94 -7.28
CA VAL A 125 -11.09 -9.13 -7.38
C VAL A 125 -11.62 -9.23 -8.79
N SER A 126 -11.51 -10.41 -9.39
CA SER A 126 -12.17 -10.77 -10.64
C SER A 126 -13.19 -11.88 -10.35
N ARG A 127 -14.43 -11.73 -10.85
CA ARG A 127 -15.47 -12.76 -10.73
C ARG A 127 -16.41 -12.77 -11.92
N THR A 128 -17.05 -13.91 -12.19
CA THR A 128 -18.19 -14.02 -13.10
C THR A 128 -19.42 -14.44 -12.30
N PRO A 129 -20.34 -13.51 -11.96
CA PRO A 129 -21.49 -13.85 -11.12
C PRO A 129 -22.41 -14.89 -11.78
N ARG A 130 -22.95 -15.85 -11.01
CA ARG A 130 -23.91 -16.83 -11.55
C ARG A 130 -25.15 -16.21 -12.22
N ALA A 131 -25.51 -14.99 -11.81
CA ALA A 131 -26.64 -14.25 -12.37
C ALA A 131 -26.31 -13.49 -13.67
N SER A 132 -25.04 -13.45 -14.09
CA SER A 132 -24.59 -12.72 -15.29
C SER A 132 -23.29 -13.31 -15.84
N ASP A 133 -23.27 -13.71 -17.10
CA ASP A 133 -22.06 -14.19 -17.78
C ASP A 133 -21.05 -13.06 -18.10
N GLN A 134 -21.24 -11.85 -17.56
CA GLN A 134 -20.30 -10.75 -17.72
C GLN A 134 -19.24 -10.76 -16.61
N PRO A 135 -17.95 -10.86 -16.96
CA PRO A 135 -16.87 -10.72 -16.00
C PRO A 135 -16.92 -9.36 -15.31
N GLN A 136 -16.77 -9.37 -13.99
CA GLN A 136 -16.68 -8.19 -13.15
C GLN A 136 -15.29 -8.11 -12.54
N GLN A 137 -14.71 -6.90 -12.56
CA GLN A 137 -13.49 -6.61 -11.84
C GLN A 137 -13.67 -5.36 -10.99
N PHE A 138 -13.28 -5.46 -9.72
CA PHE A 138 -13.33 -4.33 -8.79
C PHE A 138 -12.23 -4.43 -7.75
N LYS A 139 -11.97 -3.32 -7.05
CA LYS A 139 -11.05 -3.29 -5.93
C LYS A 139 -11.84 -3.29 -4.63
N MET A 140 -11.41 -4.08 -3.67
CA MET A 140 -11.96 -4.07 -2.33
C MET A 140 -10.87 -3.93 -1.27
N ARG A 141 -11.29 -3.52 -0.08
CA ARG A 141 -10.46 -3.51 1.11
C ARG A 141 -10.79 -4.74 1.93
N LEU A 142 -9.77 -5.54 2.24
CA LEU A 142 -9.85 -6.64 3.20
C LEU A 142 -9.13 -6.20 4.48
N PRO A 143 -9.87 -5.75 5.51
CA PRO A 143 -9.27 -5.26 6.75
C PRO A 143 -8.68 -6.40 7.58
N PHE A 144 -7.60 -6.12 8.29
CA PHE A 144 -7.11 -7.00 9.35
C PHE A 144 -8.02 -6.91 10.59
N PRO A 145 -8.11 -7.98 11.40
CA PRO A 145 -8.86 -7.95 12.66
C PRO A 145 -8.29 -6.94 13.68
N ARG A 146 -7.03 -6.56 13.51
CA ARG A 146 -6.32 -5.55 14.32
C ARG A 146 -5.18 -4.95 13.50
N LYS A 147 -4.65 -3.82 13.98
CA LYS A 147 -3.46 -3.20 13.39
C LYS A 147 -2.25 -4.13 13.51
N ALA A 148 -1.48 -4.25 12.43
CA ALA A 148 -0.19 -4.93 12.39
C ALA A 148 0.92 -3.95 12.78
N ASP A 149 1.73 -4.31 13.76
CA ASP A 149 2.80 -3.44 14.25
C ASP A 149 4.13 -3.65 13.51
N ASP A 150 4.43 -4.89 13.13
CA ASP A 150 5.67 -5.26 12.47
C ASP A 150 5.50 -6.45 11.50
N ARG A 151 6.60 -6.89 10.88
CA ARG A 151 6.59 -7.98 9.90
C ARG A 151 6.17 -9.32 10.48
N LYS A 152 6.56 -9.62 11.72
CA LYS A 152 6.19 -10.88 12.39
C LYS A 152 4.71 -10.86 12.72
N ASP A 153 4.22 -9.74 13.21
CA ASP A 153 2.83 -9.58 13.57
C ASP A 153 1.90 -9.62 12.34
N LEU A 154 2.29 -8.95 11.24
CA LEU A 154 1.60 -9.07 9.95
C LEU A 154 1.47 -10.53 9.50
N LYS A 155 2.55 -11.31 9.58
CA LYS A 155 2.51 -12.74 9.26
C LYS A 155 1.52 -13.49 10.14
N ASN A 156 1.53 -13.24 11.45
CA ASN A 156 0.63 -13.90 12.39
C ASN A 156 -0.84 -13.58 12.06
N ILE A 157 -1.16 -12.32 11.75
CA ILE A 157 -2.49 -11.88 11.36
C ILE A 157 -2.94 -12.59 10.08
N ILE A 158 -2.09 -12.64 9.05
CA ILE A 158 -2.42 -13.33 7.79
C ILE A 158 -2.70 -14.81 8.03
N VAL A 159 -1.87 -15.49 8.86
CA VAL A 159 -2.09 -16.89 9.23
C VAL A 159 -3.39 -17.09 10.00
N GLU A 160 -3.71 -16.21 10.96
CA GLU A 160 -4.97 -16.21 11.70
C GLU A 160 -6.17 -16.10 10.74
N MET A 161 -6.11 -15.18 9.78
CA MET A 161 -7.16 -15.01 8.77
C MET A 161 -7.29 -16.24 7.86
N THR A 162 -6.18 -16.88 7.45
CA THR A 162 -6.21 -18.12 6.66
C THR A 162 -6.88 -19.25 7.45
N GLN A 163 -6.53 -19.40 8.72
CA GLN A 163 -7.10 -20.43 9.59
C GLN A 163 -8.60 -20.20 9.83
N ALA A 164 -9.01 -18.95 10.06
CA ALA A 164 -10.41 -18.58 10.21
C ALA A 164 -11.21 -18.90 8.94
N ALA A 165 -10.64 -18.61 7.76
CA ALA A 165 -11.28 -18.95 6.48
C ALA A 165 -11.43 -20.47 6.29
N ALA A 166 -10.39 -21.25 6.58
CA ALA A 166 -10.43 -22.71 6.48
C ALA A 166 -11.48 -23.33 7.43
N ALA A 167 -11.62 -22.80 8.65
CA ALA A 167 -12.61 -23.28 9.61
C ALA A 167 -14.06 -22.99 9.18
N THR A 168 -14.29 -21.94 8.41
CA THR A 168 -15.61 -21.60 7.86
C THR A 168 -15.98 -22.52 6.70
N THR A 169 -15.04 -22.83 5.80
CA THR A 169 -15.26 -23.80 4.71
C THR A 169 -15.62 -25.18 5.27
N ALA A 170 -14.92 -25.66 6.29
CA ALA A 170 -15.18 -26.96 6.92
C ALA A 170 -16.53 -27.06 7.65
N LYS A 171 -17.22 -25.93 7.91
CA LYS A 171 -18.58 -25.91 8.50
C LYS A 171 -19.69 -25.81 7.45
N ALA A 172 -19.34 -25.43 6.22
CA ALA A 172 -20.29 -25.29 5.11
C ALA A 172 -20.42 -26.59 4.29
N GLU A 173 -19.45 -27.51 4.42
CA GLU A 173 -19.48 -28.89 3.93
C GLU A 173 -20.22 -29.83 4.90
#